data_AF-A0A358M3R4-F1
#
_entry.id   AF-A0A358M3R4-F1
#
_cell.length_a   1.000
_cell.length_b   1.000
_cell.length_c   1.000
_cell.angle_alpha   90.00
_cell.angle_beta   90.00
_cell.angle_gamma   90.00
#
_symmetry.space_group_name_H-M   'P 1'
#
loop_
_entity.id
_entity.type
_entity.pdbx_description
1 polymer ?
#
loop_
_entity_poly.entity_id
_entity_poly.type
_entity_poly.pdbx_seq_one_letter_code
_entity_poly.pdbx_strand_id
1 'polypeptide(L)'
;MKYDRGPYGGFAVRCGVPVKLTVGTPWTINYYELDRYQENGGANADTGIGPSGIYVFPTAENQIRIAIKTIETDGSYLAEEQFNIDMGYDVAGRFIRYTVLDTGSELSVYAGSDLVVRIAFSDAGTYDVFAEDKDEEYYKTAVLYNADGTEIGSVDGNARIAVKSGIALMQRGDVPGGISYDNILIETYEPEQTPPEEETPDLPDDPEPSAPTDPEPNTPTGESGMLVFAVGVILLAALALHSRARLAMRQKGRAEEEQNT
;
A
#
# COMPACT_ATOMS: atom_id res chain seq x y z
N MET A 1 30.08 -4.70 18.98
CA MET A 1 28.83 -4.32 18.32
C MET A 1 27.86 -5.47 18.46
N LYS A 2 26.76 -5.30 19.18
CA LYS A 2 25.62 -6.21 19.06
C LYS A 2 25.02 -5.92 17.69
N TYR A 3 25.12 -6.86 16.76
CA TYR A 3 24.26 -6.81 15.57
C TYR A 3 22.84 -6.81 16.09
N ASP A 4 22.15 -5.71 15.84
CA ASP A 4 20.76 -5.58 16.22
C ASP A 4 19.98 -6.70 15.55
N ARG A 5 19.06 -7.29 16.32
CA ARG A 5 18.26 -8.46 15.95
C ARG A 5 17.14 -8.02 15.00
N GLY A 6 17.52 -7.45 13.86
CA GLY A 6 16.60 -6.93 12.85
C GLY A 6 15.67 -8.03 12.30
N PRO A 7 14.51 -7.65 11.74
CA PRO A 7 13.46 -8.57 11.31
C PRO A 7 14.02 -9.65 10.38
N TYR A 8 13.74 -10.90 10.73
CA TYR A 8 14.50 -12.05 10.25
C TYR A 8 14.05 -12.52 8.85
N GLY A 9 12.84 -12.18 8.41
CA GLY A 9 12.36 -12.41 7.05
C GLY A 9 11.10 -11.62 6.74
N GLY A 10 10.83 -11.45 5.45
CA GLY A 10 9.70 -10.68 4.97
C GLY A 10 9.66 -10.66 3.45
N PHE A 11 8.87 -9.74 2.93
CA PHE A 11 8.75 -9.53 1.51
C PHE A 11 8.73 -8.04 1.22
N ALA A 12 9.30 -7.65 0.09
CA ALA A 12 9.18 -6.32 -0.43
C ALA A 12 8.41 -6.34 -1.73
N VAL A 13 7.65 -5.27 -1.92
CA VAL A 13 6.68 -5.08 -2.97
C VAL A 13 6.88 -3.68 -3.51
N ARG A 14 6.57 -3.47 -4.79
CA ARG A 14 6.78 -2.18 -5.44
C ARG A 14 8.25 -1.71 -5.39
N CYS A 15 9.21 -2.64 -5.45
CA CYS A 15 10.64 -2.33 -5.48
C CYS A 15 11.07 -1.94 -6.90
N GLY A 16 11.77 -0.82 -7.03
CA GLY A 16 12.36 -0.32 -8.27
C GLY A 16 13.80 -0.77 -8.45
N VAL A 17 14.62 -0.04 -9.19
CA VAL A 17 16.00 -0.46 -9.46
C VAL A 17 16.94 -0.33 -8.23
N PRO A 18 18.00 -1.16 -8.13
CA PRO A 18 19.12 -0.92 -7.23
C PRO A 18 19.75 0.46 -7.44
N VAL A 19 20.22 1.10 -6.37
CA VAL A 19 20.87 2.42 -6.47
C VAL A 19 22.28 2.40 -5.89
N LYS A 20 23.13 3.30 -6.35
CA LYS A 20 24.47 3.48 -5.78
C LYS A 20 24.44 4.63 -4.78
N LEU A 21 24.73 4.31 -3.52
CA LEU A 21 24.94 5.34 -2.50
C LEU A 21 26.32 5.97 -2.71
N THR A 22 26.32 7.30 -2.81
CA THR A 22 27.53 8.12 -3.04
C THR A 22 27.94 8.89 -1.78
N VAL A 23 27.07 8.98 -0.79
CA VAL A 23 27.38 9.52 0.54
C VAL A 23 28.04 8.45 1.39
N GLY A 24 29.12 8.82 2.08
CA GLY A 24 29.92 7.89 2.89
C GLY A 24 30.75 6.94 2.02
N THR A 25 30.92 5.69 2.48
CA THR A 25 31.62 4.66 1.71
C THR A 25 30.73 4.19 0.56
N PRO A 26 31.11 4.41 -0.72
CA PRO A 26 30.24 4.08 -1.84
C PRO A 26 29.97 2.59 -1.94
N TRP A 27 28.71 2.24 -2.23
CA TRP A 27 28.29 0.86 -2.40
C TRP A 27 26.92 0.79 -3.07
N THR A 28 26.58 -0.37 -3.63
CA THR A 28 25.30 -0.58 -4.33
C THR A 28 24.30 -1.19 -3.37
N ILE A 29 23.15 -0.53 -3.23
CA ILE A 29 22.03 -1.03 -2.46
C ILE A 29 21.11 -1.85 -3.36
N ASN A 30 20.99 -3.14 -3.07
CA ASN A 30 19.99 -4.02 -3.67
C ASN A 30 18.82 -4.18 -2.69
N TYR A 31 17.80 -4.95 -3.05
CA TYR A 31 16.59 -5.15 -2.22
C TYR A 31 16.84 -5.62 -0.79
N TYR A 32 18.04 -6.14 -0.52
CA TYR A 32 18.40 -6.78 0.73
C TYR A 32 19.44 -6.05 1.58
N GLU A 33 19.76 -4.83 1.18
CA GLU A 33 20.92 -4.11 1.66
C GLU A 33 20.52 -2.93 2.54
N LEU A 34 21.21 -2.75 3.67
CA LEU A 34 20.88 -1.71 4.67
C LEU A 34 21.29 -0.32 4.17
N ASP A 35 20.39 0.66 4.08
CA ASP A 35 20.69 1.98 3.49
C ASP A 35 21.70 2.84 4.25
N ARG A 36 22.02 2.46 5.49
CA ARG A 36 22.98 3.16 6.37
C ARG A 36 22.61 4.64 6.57
N TYR A 37 21.33 4.98 6.52
CA TYR A 37 20.85 6.36 6.60
C TYR A 37 21.42 7.11 7.81
N GLN A 38 21.19 6.57 9.01
CA GLN A 38 21.64 7.16 10.28
C GLN A 38 23.15 7.09 10.45
N GLU A 39 23.81 6.02 9.98
CA GLU A 39 25.26 5.90 10.00
C GLU A 39 25.96 6.95 9.14
N ASN A 40 25.25 7.49 8.14
CA ASN A 40 25.71 8.62 7.33
C ASN A 40 25.21 9.98 7.83
N GLY A 41 24.73 10.05 9.07
CA GLY A 41 24.34 11.29 9.74
C GLY A 41 22.88 11.70 9.56
N GLY A 42 22.03 10.80 9.07
CA GLY A 42 20.58 11.01 8.97
C GLY A 42 19.92 11.06 10.34
N ALA A 43 18.91 11.92 10.49
CA ALA A 43 18.21 12.13 11.76
C ALA A 43 16.68 12.24 11.62
N ASN A 44 16.14 12.36 10.40
CA ASN A 44 14.72 12.64 10.16
C ASN A 44 13.86 11.38 10.01
N ALA A 45 14.48 10.24 9.73
CA ALA A 45 13.81 8.96 9.44
C ALA A 45 14.61 7.76 9.98
N ASP A 46 14.12 6.55 9.72
CA ASP A 46 14.76 5.32 10.15
C ASP A 46 15.72 4.77 9.09
N THR A 47 16.83 4.16 9.55
CA THR A 47 17.65 3.30 8.71
C THR A 47 16.84 2.06 8.33
N GLY A 48 16.91 1.70 7.06
CA GLY A 48 16.05 0.70 6.45
C GLY A 48 16.73 -0.29 5.52
N ILE A 49 15.93 -1.14 4.87
CA ILE A 49 16.42 -2.11 3.90
C ILE A 49 15.97 -1.74 2.49
N GLY A 50 16.93 -1.80 1.56
CA GLY A 50 16.76 -1.75 0.13
C GLY A 50 16.44 -0.37 -0.46
N PRO A 51 16.38 -0.28 -1.79
CA PRO A 51 16.40 1.00 -2.50
C PRO A 51 15.04 1.70 -2.52
N SER A 52 13.93 0.97 -2.65
CA SER A 52 12.59 1.51 -2.88
C SER A 52 11.51 0.49 -2.55
N GLY A 53 10.28 0.97 -2.43
CA GLY A 53 9.09 0.15 -2.30
C GLY A 53 8.55 0.10 -0.87
N ILE A 54 7.75 -0.93 -0.66
CA ILE A 54 7.06 -1.22 0.59
C ILE A 54 7.56 -2.57 1.09
N TYR A 55 8.03 -2.59 2.32
CA TYR A 55 8.56 -3.75 2.98
C TYR A 55 7.62 -4.18 4.09
N VAL A 56 7.35 -5.48 4.17
CA VAL A 56 6.45 -6.06 5.17
C VAL A 56 7.19 -7.11 5.96
N PHE A 57 7.27 -6.88 7.27
CA PHE A 57 8.01 -7.72 8.20
C PHE A 57 7.13 -8.14 9.38
N PRO A 58 6.82 -9.43 9.51
CA PRO A 58 6.40 -9.98 10.79
C PRO A 58 7.52 -9.79 11.82
N THR A 59 7.18 -9.30 13.01
CA THR A 59 8.16 -9.06 14.09
C THR A 59 7.95 -10.02 15.26
N ALA A 60 8.95 -10.11 16.15
CA ALA A 60 8.88 -10.96 17.33
C ALA A 60 7.90 -10.41 18.39
N GLU A 61 7.57 -9.13 18.31
CA GLU A 61 6.70 -8.39 19.22
C GLU A 61 5.22 -8.53 18.86
N ASN A 62 4.85 -9.57 18.10
CA ASN A 62 3.47 -9.79 17.63
C ASN A 62 2.91 -8.64 16.77
N GLN A 63 3.79 -7.99 16.02
CA GLN A 63 3.43 -6.92 15.09
C GLN A 63 3.73 -7.33 13.65
N ILE A 64 3.05 -6.66 12.72
CA ILE A 64 3.50 -6.56 11.34
C ILE A 64 4.00 -5.13 11.13
N ARG A 65 5.28 -5.00 10.80
CA ARG A 65 5.88 -3.74 10.39
C ARG A 65 5.69 -3.54 8.90
N ILE A 66 5.19 -2.38 8.54
CA ILE A 66 5.20 -1.84 7.19
C ILE A 66 6.28 -0.76 7.16
N ALA A 67 7.28 -0.92 6.31
CA ALA A 67 8.31 0.09 6.08
C ALA A 67 8.19 0.62 4.65
N ILE A 68 8.06 1.93 4.50
CA ILE A 68 7.97 2.60 3.19
C ILE A 68 9.27 3.35 2.98
N LYS A 69 9.97 3.07 1.88
CA LYS A 69 11.21 3.79 1.55
C LYS A 69 10.92 5.25 1.28
N THR A 70 11.76 6.13 1.78
CA THR A 70 11.65 7.59 1.61
C THR A 70 12.93 8.18 1.05
N ILE A 71 12.79 9.35 0.43
CA ILE A 71 13.90 10.24 0.08
C ILE A 71 13.99 11.35 1.13
N GLU A 72 15.10 11.40 1.83
CA GLU A 72 15.40 12.41 2.84
C GLU A 72 16.41 13.41 2.32
N THR A 73 16.54 14.57 2.99
CA THR A 73 17.50 15.62 2.61
C THR A 73 18.87 15.49 3.27
N ASP A 74 18.99 14.57 4.23
CA ASP A 74 20.17 14.28 5.04
C ASP A 74 20.56 12.79 4.97
N GLY A 75 21.54 12.38 5.78
CA GLY A 75 22.03 10.99 5.81
C GLY A 75 22.53 10.51 4.45
N SER A 76 22.12 9.30 4.06
CA SER A 76 22.40 8.74 2.72
C SER A 76 21.38 9.15 1.64
N TYR A 77 20.48 10.10 1.94
CA TYR A 77 19.25 10.44 1.20
C TYR A 77 18.19 9.34 1.15
N LEU A 78 18.54 8.10 1.46
CA LEU A 78 17.62 6.98 1.39
C LEU A 78 17.34 6.48 2.80
N ALA A 79 16.08 6.56 3.24
CA ALA A 79 15.65 6.13 4.56
C ALA A 79 14.31 5.36 4.45
N GLU A 80 13.66 5.09 5.57
CA GLU A 80 12.28 4.61 5.58
C GLU A 80 11.46 5.20 6.72
N GLU A 81 10.16 5.20 6.51
CA GLU A 81 9.18 5.41 7.58
C GLU A 81 8.55 4.05 7.95
N GLN A 82 8.51 3.75 9.26
CA GLN A 82 8.07 2.47 9.79
C GLN A 82 6.76 2.58 10.56
N PHE A 83 5.78 1.76 10.17
CA PHE A 83 4.48 1.64 10.82
C PHE A 83 4.36 0.23 11.42
N ASN A 84 4.35 0.14 12.75
CA ASN A 84 4.22 -1.13 13.47
C ASN A 84 2.76 -1.36 13.86
N ILE A 85 2.14 -2.39 13.30
CA ILE A 85 0.72 -2.71 13.48
C ILE A 85 0.61 -3.90 14.44
N ASP A 86 -0.04 -3.69 15.59
CA ASP A 86 -0.30 -4.76 16.56
C ASP A 86 -1.37 -5.71 16.02
N MET A 87 -1.05 -7.01 16.02
CA MET A 87 -1.95 -8.05 15.50
C MET A 87 -2.98 -8.51 16.53
N GLY A 88 -2.78 -8.23 17.82
CA GLY A 88 -3.64 -8.70 18.91
C GLY A 88 -3.60 -10.22 19.12
N TYR A 89 -2.64 -10.92 18.48
CA TYR A 89 -2.40 -12.35 18.63
C TYR A 89 -0.94 -12.70 18.36
N ASP A 90 -0.50 -13.89 18.78
CA ASP A 90 0.88 -14.31 18.57
C ASP A 90 1.19 -14.54 17.07
N VAL A 91 2.04 -13.68 16.52
CA VAL A 91 2.54 -13.80 15.14
C VAL A 91 3.78 -14.69 15.12
N ALA A 92 4.61 -14.58 16.15
CA ALA A 92 5.87 -15.32 16.25
C ALA A 92 5.63 -16.83 16.43
N GLY A 93 6.33 -17.64 15.65
CA GLY A 93 6.31 -19.11 15.77
C GLY A 93 5.04 -19.79 15.26
N ARG A 94 4.10 -19.06 14.64
CA ARG A 94 2.91 -19.63 14.00
C ARG A 94 3.05 -19.65 12.49
N PHE A 95 2.49 -20.69 11.86
CA PHE A 95 2.32 -20.70 10.41
C PHE A 95 1.16 -19.77 10.04
N ILE A 96 1.49 -18.60 9.52
CA ILE A 96 0.52 -17.60 9.08
C ILE A 96 0.68 -17.42 7.58
N ARG A 97 -0.43 -17.55 6.84
CA ARG A 97 -0.48 -17.21 5.42
C ARG A 97 -0.50 -15.69 5.29
N TYR A 98 0.54 -15.12 4.70
CA TYR A 98 0.53 -13.72 4.29
C TYR A 98 0.05 -13.61 2.85
N THR A 99 -0.83 -12.66 2.60
CA THR A 99 -1.28 -12.32 1.25
C THR A 99 -1.04 -10.85 1.00
N VAL A 100 -0.39 -10.55 -0.12
CA VAL A 100 -0.25 -9.20 -0.63
C VAL A 100 -1.07 -9.12 -1.91
N LEU A 101 -2.02 -8.21 -1.92
CA LEU A 101 -2.77 -7.87 -3.12
C LEU A 101 -2.34 -6.48 -3.57
N ASP A 102 -1.78 -6.38 -4.77
CA ASP A 102 -1.33 -5.13 -5.36
C ASP A 102 -2.15 -4.86 -6.63
N THR A 103 -2.80 -3.71 -6.68
CA THR A 103 -3.77 -3.33 -7.73
C THR A 103 -3.25 -2.27 -8.69
N GLY A 104 -2.02 -1.77 -8.54
CA GLY A 104 -1.50 -0.68 -9.37
C GLY A 104 -1.39 0.66 -8.66
N SER A 105 -2.34 0.96 -7.78
CA SER A 105 -2.46 2.20 -6.99
C SER A 105 -2.76 1.95 -5.51
N GLU A 106 -3.03 0.70 -5.14
CA GLU A 106 -3.28 0.29 -3.78
C GLU A 106 -2.70 -1.09 -3.51
N LEU A 107 -2.14 -1.27 -2.31
CA LEU A 107 -1.64 -2.54 -1.79
C LEU A 107 -2.35 -2.91 -0.49
N SER A 108 -2.87 -4.12 -0.42
CA SER A 108 -3.48 -4.69 0.78
C SER A 108 -2.65 -5.85 1.32
N VAL A 109 -2.40 -5.85 2.62
CA VAL A 109 -1.69 -6.92 3.32
C VAL A 109 -2.65 -7.65 4.24
N TYR A 110 -2.69 -8.98 4.13
CA TYR A 110 -3.50 -9.85 4.97
C TYR A 110 -2.61 -10.83 5.74
N ALA A 111 -3.03 -11.14 6.97
CA ALA A 111 -2.50 -12.23 7.77
C ALA A 111 -3.65 -13.22 8.04
N GLY A 112 -3.56 -14.40 7.42
CA GLY A 112 -4.66 -15.36 7.38
C GLY A 112 -5.83 -14.85 6.53
N SER A 113 -6.93 -14.47 7.19
CA SER A 113 -8.09 -13.82 6.57
C SER A 113 -8.27 -12.37 6.95
N ASP A 114 -7.42 -11.87 7.86
CA ASP A 114 -7.62 -10.57 8.48
C ASP A 114 -6.84 -9.52 7.67
N LEU A 115 -7.53 -8.46 7.26
CA LEU A 115 -6.88 -7.30 6.65
C LEU A 115 -6.04 -6.60 7.71
N VAL A 116 -4.74 -6.54 7.49
CA VAL A 116 -3.77 -5.89 8.38
C VAL A 116 -3.73 -4.41 8.06
N VAL A 117 -3.49 -4.10 6.78
CA VAL A 117 -3.37 -2.74 6.29
C VAL A 117 -3.76 -2.67 4.82
N ARG A 118 -4.35 -1.54 4.46
CA ARG A 118 -4.53 -1.09 3.08
C ARG A 118 -3.69 0.15 2.88
N ILE A 119 -2.87 0.18 1.84
CA ILE A 119 -1.93 1.26 1.54
C ILE A 119 -2.30 1.82 0.18
N ALA A 120 -2.89 3.02 0.16
CA ALA A 120 -3.13 3.74 -1.08
C ALA A 120 -1.91 4.60 -1.40
N PHE A 121 -1.46 4.62 -2.65
CA PHE A 121 -0.33 5.42 -3.07
C PHE A 121 -0.64 6.22 -4.33
N SER A 122 -0.06 7.40 -4.43
CA SER A 122 -0.41 8.41 -5.43
C SER A 122 0.77 9.37 -5.69
N ASP A 123 0.52 10.39 -6.51
CA ASP A 123 1.51 11.41 -6.86
C ASP A 123 2.77 10.83 -7.48
N ALA A 124 2.60 10.15 -8.63
CA ALA A 124 3.72 9.62 -9.40
C ALA A 124 4.63 10.76 -9.89
N GLY A 125 5.94 10.56 -9.77
CA GLY A 125 6.94 11.46 -10.32
C GLY A 125 8.35 10.93 -10.14
N THR A 126 9.34 11.72 -10.54
CA THR A 126 10.75 11.32 -10.52
C THR A 126 11.51 11.93 -9.34
N TYR A 127 12.62 11.30 -8.96
CA TYR A 127 13.62 11.87 -8.06
C TYR A 127 14.92 12.11 -8.82
N ASP A 128 15.54 13.27 -8.60
CA ASP A 128 16.87 13.60 -9.14
C ASP A 128 17.91 13.51 -8.01
N VAL A 129 18.02 12.33 -7.42
CA VAL A 129 18.91 12.05 -6.29
C VAL A 129 19.97 11.02 -6.67
N PHE A 130 19.55 9.92 -7.30
CA PHE A 130 20.44 8.86 -7.74
C PHE A 130 20.55 8.84 -9.26
N ALA A 131 21.76 8.61 -9.78
CA ALA A 131 21.99 8.58 -11.22
C ALA A 131 21.24 7.44 -11.92
N GLU A 132 20.96 6.37 -11.17
CA GLU A 132 20.20 5.20 -11.60
C GLU A 132 18.70 5.47 -11.78
N ASP A 133 18.17 6.57 -11.25
CA ASP A 133 16.73 6.88 -11.27
C ASP A 133 16.25 7.48 -12.59
N LYS A 134 17.15 7.65 -13.56
CA LYS A 134 16.80 8.30 -14.83
C LYS A 134 15.64 7.56 -15.50
N ASP A 135 14.56 8.31 -15.69
CA ASP A 135 13.29 7.88 -16.30
C ASP A 135 12.46 6.89 -15.46
N GLU A 136 12.85 6.65 -14.20
CA GLU A 136 12.08 5.85 -13.24
C GLU A 136 11.09 6.72 -12.46
N GLU A 137 9.84 6.26 -12.39
CA GLU A 137 8.76 6.92 -11.67
C GLU A 137 8.47 6.23 -10.34
N TYR A 138 8.19 7.05 -9.33
CA TYR A 138 7.85 6.63 -7.98
C TYR A 138 6.61 7.38 -7.51
N TYR A 139 5.70 6.67 -6.82
CA TYR A 139 4.65 7.30 -6.04
C TYR A 139 5.26 7.96 -4.81
N LYS A 140 4.97 9.26 -4.64
CA LYS A 140 5.55 10.10 -3.61
C LYS A 140 4.70 10.23 -2.35
N THR A 141 3.45 9.80 -2.44
CA THR A 141 2.50 9.84 -1.33
C THR A 141 1.97 8.44 -1.07
N ALA A 142 1.89 8.06 0.20
CA ALA A 142 1.30 6.81 0.65
C ALA A 142 0.47 7.04 1.91
N VAL A 143 -0.74 6.46 1.96
CA VAL A 143 -1.64 6.55 3.12
C VAL A 143 -2.05 5.16 3.54
N LEU A 144 -1.86 4.86 4.82
CA LEU A 144 -2.11 3.56 5.43
C LEU A 144 -3.44 3.59 6.18
N TYR A 145 -4.26 2.59 5.95
CA TYR A 145 -5.57 2.42 6.59
C TYR A 145 -5.64 1.07 7.28
N ASN A 146 -6.25 1.03 8.47
CA ASN A 146 -6.59 -0.21 9.14
C ASN A 146 -7.82 -0.90 8.50
N ALA A 147 -8.21 -2.05 9.05
CA ALA A 147 -9.35 -2.83 8.59
C ALA A 147 -10.69 -2.07 8.62
N ASP A 148 -10.84 -1.09 9.52
CA ASP A 148 -12.05 -0.28 9.66
C ASP A 148 -12.06 0.92 8.67
N GLY A 149 -11.00 1.07 7.87
CA GLY A 149 -10.81 2.19 6.95
C GLY A 149 -10.34 3.48 7.64
N THR A 150 -9.92 3.42 8.90
CA THR A 150 -9.32 4.55 9.60
C THR A 150 -7.87 4.70 9.18
N GLU A 151 -7.46 5.93 8.88
CA GLU A 151 -6.06 6.25 8.60
C GLU A 151 -5.20 6.03 9.85
N ILE A 152 -4.10 5.31 9.69
CA ILE A 152 -3.16 4.95 10.78
C ILE A 152 -1.75 5.50 10.55
N GLY A 153 -1.52 6.15 9.41
CA GLY A 153 -0.24 6.76 9.07
C GLY A 153 -0.18 7.15 7.60
N SER A 154 0.79 7.99 7.27
CA SER A 154 1.01 8.47 5.91
C SER A 154 2.45 8.90 5.70
N VAL A 155 2.95 8.75 4.48
CA VAL A 155 4.16 9.39 3.98
C VAL A 155 3.73 10.38 2.89
N ASP A 156 4.08 11.66 3.01
CA ASP A 156 3.60 12.71 2.11
C ASP A 156 4.76 13.40 1.38
N GLY A 157 4.74 13.34 0.04
CA GLY A 157 5.66 14.05 -0.84
C GLY A 157 7.07 13.45 -0.99
N ASN A 158 7.49 12.49 -0.16
CA ASN A 158 8.83 11.90 -0.23
C ASN A 158 8.88 10.35 -0.23
N ALA A 159 7.75 9.66 -0.38
CA ALA A 159 7.75 8.22 -0.53
C ALA A 159 8.47 7.80 -1.82
N ARG A 160 9.10 6.63 -1.80
CA ARG A 160 9.87 6.06 -2.92
C ARG A 160 9.34 4.69 -3.29
N ILE A 161 8.08 4.64 -3.71
CA ILE A 161 7.37 3.41 -4.10
C ILE A 161 7.36 3.30 -5.62
N ALA A 162 7.97 2.28 -6.21
CA ALA A 162 8.19 2.23 -7.66
C ALA A 162 6.89 1.99 -8.44
N VAL A 163 6.67 2.76 -9.52
CA VAL A 163 5.53 2.58 -10.43
C VAL A 163 5.72 1.31 -11.26
N LYS A 164 6.90 1.16 -11.88
CA LYS A 164 7.35 -0.10 -12.49
C LYS A 164 8.14 -0.86 -11.45
N SER A 165 7.72 -2.08 -11.14
CA SER A 165 8.22 -2.73 -9.93
C SER A 165 8.38 -4.23 -9.98
N GLY A 166 9.21 -4.73 -9.08
CA GLY A 166 9.31 -6.14 -8.71
C GLY A 166 8.81 -6.44 -7.28
N ILE A 167 8.76 -7.73 -6.99
CA ILE A 167 8.53 -8.31 -5.65
C ILE A 167 9.75 -9.16 -5.30
N ALA A 168 10.14 -9.15 -4.02
CA ALA A 168 11.22 -9.99 -3.51
C ALA A 168 10.87 -10.60 -2.16
N LEU A 169 11.20 -11.89 -1.99
CA LEU A 169 11.18 -12.60 -0.70
C LEU A 169 12.58 -12.55 -0.08
N MET A 170 12.67 -12.32 1.23
CA MET A 170 13.90 -11.82 1.85
C MET A 170 14.25 -12.48 3.19
N GLN A 171 15.53 -12.66 3.50
CA GLN A 171 16.01 -13.17 4.80
C GLN A 171 17.40 -12.63 5.17
N ARG A 172 17.62 -12.13 6.41
CA ARG A 172 18.93 -11.58 6.88
C ARG A 172 19.45 -12.44 7.99
N GLY A 173 20.75 -12.66 7.93
CA GLY A 173 21.54 -13.11 9.05
C GLY A 173 21.25 -14.55 9.44
N ASP A 174 21.90 -14.96 10.52
CA ASP A 174 21.69 -16.24 11.14
C ASP A 174 20.36 -16.19 11.89
N VAL A 175 19.31 -16.76 11.31
CA VAL A 175 18.02 -16.95 11.97
C VAL A 175 18.07 -18.28 12.71
N PRO A 176 18.22 -18.32 14.04
CA PRO A 176 18.24 -19.58 14.77
C PRO A 176 16.86 -20.22 14.64
N GLY A 177 16.76 -21.34 13.91
CA GLY A 177 15.49 -21.99 13.55
C GLY A 177 15.09 -21.84 12.07
N GLY A 178 15.75 -20.97 11.31
CA GLY A 178 15.49 -20.74 9.89
C GLY A 178 14.15 -20.06 9.58
N ILE A 179 13.94 -19.72 8.31
CA ILE A 179 12.64 -19.27 7.78
C ILE A 179 12.23 -20.23 6.67
N SER A 180 10.95 -20.59 6.68
CA SER A 180 10.35 -21.40 5.63
C SER A 180 9.33 -20.55 4.88
N TYR A 181 9.58 -20.34 3.59
CA TYR A 181 8.56 -19.87 2.65
C TYR A 181 7.92 -21.12 2.03
N ASP A 182 6.62 -21.30 2.24
CA ASP A 182 5.87 -22.43 1.70
C ASP A 182 4.54 -21.94 1.11
N ASN A 183 4.01 -22.68 0.13
CA ASN A 183 2.77 -22.37 -0.60
C ASN A 183 2.74 -20.97 -1.25
N ILE A 184 3.83 -20.60 -1.94
CA ILE A 184 3.87 -19.37 -2.74
C ILE A 184 2.99 -19.54 -3.97
N LEU A 185 1.97 -18.69 -4.08
CA LEU A 185 1.11 -18.54 -5.24
C LEU A 185 1.35 -17.16 -5.85
N ILE A 186 1.63 -17.10 -7.15
CA ILE A 186 1.76 -15.86 -7.92
C ILE A 186 0.66 -15.88 -8.97
N GLU A 187 -0.25 -14.94 -8.89
CA GLU A 187 -1.35 -14.75 -9.82
C GLU A 187 -1.20 -13.39 -10.50
N THR A 188 -1.43 -13.35 -11.80
CA THR A 188 -1.50 -12.12 -12.59
C THR A 188 -2.94 -11.94 -13.01
N TYR A 189 -3.49 -10.75 -12.76
CA TYR A 189 -4.82 -10.38 -13.21
C TYR A 189 -4.67 -9.47 -14.42
N GLU A 190 -5.30 -9.84 -15.53
CA GLU A 190 -5.46 -8.92 -16.66
C GLU A 190 -6.47 -7.84 -16.24
N PRO A 191 -6.19 -6.54 -16.44
CA PRO A 191 -7.17 -5.52 -16.17
C PRO A 191 -8.42 -5.78 -17.03
N GLU A 192 -9.60 -5.69 -16.43
CA GLU A 192 -10.85 -5.77 -17.19
C GLU A 192 -10.81 -4.71 -18.29
N GLN A 193 -10.83 -5.16 -19.56
CA GLN A 193 -10.89 -4.24 -20.67
C GLN A 193 -12.22 -3.48 -20.56
N THR A 194 -12.16 -2.17 -20.38
CA THR A 194 -13.34 -1.33 -20.50
C THR A 194 -13.88 -1.55 -21.91
N PRO A 195 -15.16 -1.96 -22.08
CA PRO A 195 -15.74 -2.08 -23.41
C PRO A 195 -15.52 -0.77 -24.17
N PRO A 196 -15.21 -0.81 -25.48
CA PRO A 196 -15.17 0.41 -26.27
C PRO A 196 -16.46 1.19 -26.03
N GLU A 197 -16.32 2.47 -25.73
CA GLU A 197 -17.45 3.39 -25.62
C GLU A 197 -18.23 3.27 -26.96
N GLU A 198 -19.48 2.80 -26.92
CA GLU A 198 -20.31 2.76 -28.13
C GLU A 198 -20.43 4.20 -28.62
N GLU A 199 -19.87 4.49 -29.80
CA GLU A 199 -20.09 5.75 -30.48
C GLU A 199 -21.61 5.94 -30.66
N THR A 200 -22.22 6.83 -29.88
CA THR A 200 -23.57 7.30 -30.14
C THR A 200 -23.61 7.83 -31.56
N PRO A 201 -24.51 7.35 -32.44
CA PRO A 201 -24.61 7.86 -33.79
C PRO A 201 -24.84 9.37 -33.76
N ASP A 202 -24.05 10.12 -34.52
CA ASP A 202 -24.27 11.56 -34.72
C ASP A 202 -25.73 11.78 -35.17
N LEU A 203 -26.50 12.44 -34.31
CA LEU A 203 -27.81 12.98 -34.68
C LEU A 203 -27.58 14.05 -35.76
N PRO A 204 -28.37 14.08 -36.84
CA PRO A 204 -28.23 15.10 -37.86
C PRO A 204 -28.47 16.50 -37.27
N ASP A 205 -27.64 17.46 -37.66
CA ASP A 205 -27.73 18.86 -37.23
C ASP A 205 -29.16 19.42 -37.45
N ASP A 206 -29.80 19.83 -36.35
CA ASP A 206 -31.04 20.60 -36.38
C ASP A 206 -30.72 22.05 -36.83
N PRO A 207 -31.59 22.73 -37.61
CA PRO A 207 -31.23 23.96 -38.29
C PRO A 207 -31.09 25.15 -37.32
N GLU A 208 -30.21 26.09 -37.68
CA GLU A 208 -29.86 27.28 -36.88
C GLU A 208 -31.08 28.07 -36.33
N PRO A 209 -31.02 28.53 -35.08
CA PRO A 209 -32.11 29.27 -34.45
C PRO A 209 -32.17 30.74 -34.92
N SER A 210 -33.39 31.20 -35.23
CA SER A 210 -33.68 32.63 -35.44
C SER A 210 -33.74 33.39 -34.11
N ALA A 211 -33.17 34.60 -34.10
CA ALA A 211 -33.02 35.50 -32.94
C ALA A 211 -34.36 36.05 -32.37
N PRO A 212 -34.37 36.60 -31.14
CA PRO A 212 -35.45 36.41 -30.15
C PRO A 212 -36.50 37.53 -30.13
N THR A 213 -37.63 37.26 -29.49
CA THR A 213 -38.52 38.29 -28.93
C THR A 213 -38.97 37.86 -27.52
N ASP A 214 -38.60 38.65 -26.51
CA ASP A 214 -39.02 38.58 -25.09
C ASP A 214 -40.19 39.60 -24.87
N PRO A 215 -40.95 39.67 -23.73
CA PRO A 215 -40.69 39.11 -22.40
C PRO A 215 -41.88 38.57 -21.53
N GLU A 216 -41.49 37.76 -20.51
CA GLU A 216 -41.99 37.60 -19.09
C GLU A 216 -43.45 37.16 -18.72
N PRO A 217 -43.74 36.72 -17.47
CA PRO A 217 -43.02 35.82 -16.53
C PRO A 217 -43.93 34.75 -15.83
N ASN A 218 -43.35 33.66 -15.28
CA ASN A 218 -43.66 32.99 -13.99
C ASN A 218 -43.28 31.48 -13.95
N THR A 219 -42.49 31.13 -12.93
CA THR A 219 -41.93 29.85 -12.41
C THR A 219 -42.99 28.83 -11.94
N PRO A 220 -42.69 27.62 -11.39
CA PRO A 220 -41.48 26.76 -11.37
C PRO A 220 -41.75 25.23 -11.58
N THR A 221 -40.77 24.47 -12.07
CA THR A 221 -40.59 22.99 -11.89
C THR A 221 -39.33 22.62 -12.69
N GLY A 222 -38.33 21.86 -12.28
CA GLY A 222 -38.28 20.70 -11.39
C GLY A 222 -37.29 19.75 -12.08
N GLU A 223 -36.28 19.28 -11.32
CA GLU A 223 -35.47 18.08 -11.53
C GLU A 223 -34.76 17.85 -12.89
N SER A 224 -33.43 17.63 -12.84
CA SER A 224 -32.83 16.31 -13.10
C SER A 224 -31.36 16.43 -13.51
N GLY A 225 -30.50 15.76 -12.77
CA GLY A 225 -29.08 15.57 -13.10
C GLY A 225 -28.54 14.32 -12.42
N MET A 226 -28.90 13.15 -12.98
CA MET A 226 -28.12 11.89 -13.13
C MET A 226 -27.04 11.59 -12.07
N LEU A 227 -27.11 10.57 -11.19
CA LEU A 227 -27.03 9.11 -11.47
C LEU A 227 -26.01 8.83 -12.59
N VAL A 228 -24.78 8.36 -12.34
CA VAL A 228 -24.44 7.01 -11.88
C VAL A 228 -23.07 6.97 -11.15
N PHE A 229 -23.07 6.60 -9.87
CA PHE A 229 -21.90 6.02 -9.18
C PHE A 229 -22.33 4.64 -8.68
N ALA A 230 -22.11 3.59 -9.47
CA ALA A 230 -22.46 2.22 -9.08
C ALA A 230 -21.63 1.17 -9.82
N VAL A 231 -20.32 1.12 -9.57
CA VAL A 231 -19.52 -0.10 -9.84
C VAL A 231 -18.66 -0.53 -8.64
N GLY A 232 -18.40 0.34 -7.64
CA GLY A 232 -17.60 -0.01 -6.46
C GLY A 232 -18.30 -0.68 -5.27
N VAL A 233 -19.63 -0.89 -5.31
CA VAL A 233 -20.41 -1.23 -4.08
C VAL A 233 -20.65 -2.74 -3.89
N ILE A 234 -20.48 -3.58 -4.91
CA ILE A 234 -20.91 -4.99 -4.82
C ILE A 234 -19.90 -5.89 -4.07
N LEU A 235 -18.60 -5.59 -4.08
CA LEU A 235 -17.60 -6.34 -3.30
C LEU A 235 -17.50 -5.91 -1.82
N LEU A 236 -17.79 -4.64 -1.51
CA LEU A 236 -17.77 -4.12 -0.14
C LEU A 236 -18.94 -4.65 0.72
N ALA A 237 -20.10 -4.92 0.12
CA ALA A 237 -21.24 -5.48 0.86
C ALA A 237 -20.97 -6.92 1.34
N ALA A 238 -20.33 -7.77 0.52
CA ALA A 238 -20.07 -9.16 0.88
C ALA A 238 -19.02 -9.32 2.01
N LEU A 239 -18.03 -8.42 2.06
CA LEU A 239 -16.98 -8.40 3.08
C LEU A 239 -17.45 -7.75 4.39
N ALA A 240 -18.24 -6.67 4.34
CA ALA A 240 -18.82 -6.04 5.53
C ALA A 240 -19.87 -6.91 6.24
N LEU A 241 -20.61 -7.75 5.50
CA LEU A 241 -21.54 -8.71 6.07
C LEU A 241 -20.81 -9.90 6.77
N HIS A 242 -19.65 -10.32 6.27
CA HIS A 242 -18.83 -11.35 6.92
C HIS A 242 -18.15 -10.85 8.22
N SER A 243 -17.69 -9.59 8.26
CA SER A 243 -17.05 -9.02 9.45
C SER A 243 -18.05 -8.81 10.59
N ARG A 244 -19.26 -8.31 10.31
CA ARG A 244 -20.32 -8.14 11.32
C ARG A 244 -20.84 -9.47 11.87
N ALA A 245 -20.96 -10.51 11.04
CA ALA A 245 -21.33 -11.84 11.50
C ALA A 245 -20.27 -12.46 12.44
N ARG A 246 -18.97 -12.24 12.18
CA ARG A 246 -17.89 -12.69 13.07
C ARG A 246 -17.80 -11.89 14.36
N LEU A 247 -18.05 -10.57 14.34
CA LEU A 247 -18.08 -9.76 15.56
C LEU A 247 -19.21 -10.21 16.49
N ALA A 248 -20.39 -10.50 15.95
CA ALA A 248 -21.53 -11.02 16.72
C ALA A 248 -21.24 -12.42 17.31
N MET A 249 -20.53 -13.29 16.58
CA MET A 249 -20.10 -14.60 17.08
C MET A 249 -19.02 -14.50 18.16
N ARG A 250 -18.07 -13.55 18.05
CA ARG A 250 -17.05 -13.28 19.09
C ARG A 250 -17.64 -12.70 20.37
N GLN A 251 -18.65 -11.82 20.26
CA GLN A 251 -19.36 -11.29 21.43
C GLN A 251 -20.22 -12.35 22.12
N LYS A 252 -20.83 -13.25 21.36
CA LYS A 252 -21.61 -14.37 21.90
C LYS A 252 -20.75 -15.41 22.62
N GLY A 253 -19.59 -15.77 22.07
CA GLY A 253 -18.66 -16.70 22.72
C GLY A 253 -18.09 -16.16 24.04
N ARG A 254 -17.81 -14.85 24.12
CA ARG A 254 -17.30 -14.21 25.34
C ARG A 254 -18.37 -14.11 26.45
N ALA A 255 -19.63 -13.90 26.08
CA ALA A 255 -20.76 -13.89 27.03
C ALA A 255 -21.11 -15.29 27.57
N GLU A 256 -20.91 -16.35 26.78
CA GLU A 256 -21.12 -17.74 27.22
C GLU A 256 -19.98 -18.23 28.15
N GLU A 257 -18.79 -17.66 28.04
CA GLU A 257 -17.64 -17.96 28.90
C GLU A 257 -17.75 -17.25 30.28
N GLU A 258 -18.31 -16.03 30.31
CA GLU A 258 -18.59 -15.28 31.55
C GLU A 258 -19.81 -15.83 32.33
N GLN A 259 -20.68 -16.64 31.73
CA GLN A 259 -21.79 -17.31 32.41
C GLN A 259 -21.44 -18.69 33.00
N ASN A 260 -20.27 -19.24 32.65
CA ASN A 260 -19.79 -20.55 33.12
C ASN A 260 -18.59 -20.45 34.07
N THR A 261 -18.35 -19.27 34.65
CA THR A 261 -17.44 -19.03 35.78
C THR A 261 -18.22 -18.53 37.00
#